data_AF-A0A170XRR7-F1
#
_entry.id   AF-A0A170XRR7-F1
#
_cell.length_a   1.000
_cell.length_b   1.000
_cell.length_c   1.000
_cell.angle_alpha   90.00
_cell.angle_beta   90.00
_cell.angle_gamma   90.00
#
_symmetry.space_group_name_H-M   'P 1'
#
loop_
_entity.id
_entity.type
_entity.pdbx_description
1 polymer ?
#
loop_
_entity_poly.entity_id
_entity_poly.type
_entity_poly.pdbx_seq_one_letter_code
_entity_poly.pdbx_strand_id
1 'polypeptide(L)'
;QFWGGIFLVYYILLILSSISMVMGIDKVHRGLMLPWLILMFIAIGFQALFGLWLLYGYYIYLAVVVPTLMNWLWMAYNIYCWLCVFSQYQIIYEMQSPNIELLYP
;
A
#
# COMPACT_ATOMS: atom_id res chain seq x y z
N GLN A 1 3.10 -18.70 -17.84
CA GLN A 1 1.65 -18.64 -17.50
C GLN A 1 1.40 -18.55 -15.99
N PHE A 2 2.04 -19.38 -15.16
CA PHE A 2 1.86 -19.37 -13.69
C PHE A 2 2.05 -17.99 -13.02
N TRP A 3 3.18 -17.31 -13.26
CA TRP A 3 3.46 -15.99 -12.69
C TRP A 3 2.43 -14.93 -13.06
N GLY A 4 1.95 -14.93 -14.31
CA GLY A 4 0.88 -14.03 -14.74
C GLY A 4 -0.43 -14.27 -13.99
N GLY A 5 -0.74 -15.53 -13.68
CA GLY A 5 -1.91 -15.89 -12.85
C GLY A 5 -1.82 -15.33 -11.43
N ILE A 6 -0.64 -15.37 -10.80
CA ILE A 6 -0.41 -14.79 -9.46
C ILE A 6 -0.67 -13.28 -9.48
N PHE A 7 -0.13 -12.56 -10.47
CA PHE A 7 -0.37 -11.12 -10.59
C PHE A 7 -1.85 -10.81 -10.82
N LEU A 8 -2.55 -11.60 -11.64
CA LEU A 8 -3.98 -11.41 -11.89
C LEU A 8 -4.80 -11.57 -10.59
N VAL A 9 -4.55 -12.62 -9.82
CA VAL A 9 -5.21 -12.83 -8.51
C VAL A 9 -4.89 -11.66 -7.56
N TYR A 10 -3.63 -11.24 -7.51
CA TYR A 10 -3.21 -10.10 -6.69
C TYR A 10 -3.95 -8.80 -7.06
N TYR A 11 -4.07 -8.49 -8.35
CA TYR A 11 -4.81 -7.29 -8.80
C TYR A 11 -6.31 -7.39 -8.52
N ILE A 12 -6.92 -8.57 -8.62
CA ILE A 12 -8.33 -8.77 -8.21
C ILE A 12 -8.49 -8.50 -6.72
N LEU A 13 -7.61 -9.06 -5.88
CA LEU A 13 -7.62 -8.80 -4.43
C LEU A 13 -7.43 -7.31 -4.14
N LEU A 14 -6.57 -6.63 -4.90
CA LEU A 14 -6.36 -5.20 -4.76
C LEU A 14 -7.63 -4.40 -5.08
N ILE A 15 -8.35 -4.74 -6.14
CA ILE A 15 -9.63 -4.11 -6.49
C ILE A 15 -10.65 -4.32 -5.37
N LEU A 16 -10.81 -5.56 -4.89
CA LEU A 16 -11.73 -5.86 -3.80
C LEU A 16 -11.36 -5.12 -2.51
N SER A 17 -10.07 -5.03 -2.20
CA SER A 17 -9.57 -4.28 -1.04
C SER A 17 -9.77 -2.77 -1.18
N SER A 18 -9.77 -2.25 -2.41
CA SER A 18 -10.04 -0.82 -2.67
C SER A 18 -11.51 -0.50 -2.39
N ILE A 19 -12.43 -1.38 -2.78
CA ILE A 19 -13.85 -1.27 -2.43
C ILE A 19 -14.03 -1.36 -0.92
N SER A 20 -13.37 -2.32 -0.26
CA SER A 20 -13.46 -2.47 1.21
C SER A 20 -12.96 -1.24 1.94
N MET A 21 -11.86 -0.62 1.47
CA MET A 21 -11.29 0.58 2.06
C MET A 21 -12.26 1.76 1.98
N VAL A 22 -12.91 1.98 0.83
CA VAL A 22 -13.93 3.04 0.67
C VAL A 22 -15.11 2.81 1.62
N MET A 23 -15.61 1.58 1.71
CA MET A 23 -16.67 1.21 2.67
C MET A 23 -16.22 1.36 4.13
N GLY A 24 -14.93 1.12 4.41
CA GLY A 24 -14.34 1.27 5.73
C GLY A 24 -14.28 2.73 6.18
N ILE A 25 -14.01 3.65 5.26
CA ILE A 25 -14.05 5.09 5.53
C ILE A 25 -15.49 5.54 5.78
N ASP A 26 -16.43 5.16 4.90
CA ASP A 26 -17.85 5.54 5.01
C ASP A 26 -18.48 5.07 6.34
N LYS A 27 -18.16 3.85 6.77
CA LYS A 27 -18.68 3.26 8.02
C LYS A 27 -17.82 3.53 9.25
N VAL A 28 -16.76 4.33 9.13
CA VAL A 28 -15.79 4.61 10.21
C VAL A 28 -15.29 3.31 10.85
N HIS A 29 -15.02 2.29 10.02
CA HIS A 29 -14.63 0.95 10.44
C HIS A 29 -13.21 0.63 10.00
N ARG A 30 -12.26 0.81 10.95
CA ARG A 30 -10.80 0.65 10.71
C ARG A 30 -10.40 -0.68 10.09
N GLY A 31 -11.09 -1.77 10.44
CA GLY A 31 -10.74 -3.13 10.01
C GLY A 31 -10.83 -3.33 8.49
N LEU A 32 -11.73 -2.60 7.82
CA LEU A 32 -11.98 -2.72 6.38
C LEU A 32 -10.93 -1.98 5.53
N MET A 33 -10.14 -1.10 6.14
CA MET A 33 -9.03 -0.39 5.50
C MET A 33 -7.72 -1.19 5.51
N LEU A 34 -7.58 -2.12 6.47
CA LEU A 34 -6.37 -2.93 6.64
C LEU A 34 -5.99 -3.78 5.41
N PRO A 35 -6.92 -4.46 4.71
CA PRO A 35 -6.56 -5.29 3.56
C PRO A 35 -5.86 -4.48 2.47
N TRP A 36 -6.33 -3.26 2.20
CA TRP A 36 -5.74 -2.38 1.20
C TRP A 36 -4.36 -1.89 1.64
N LEU A 37 -4.21 -1.48 2.91
CA LEU A 37 -2.92 -1.04 3.47
C LEU A 37 -1.86 -2.15 3.38
N ILE A 38 -2.21 -3.40 3.71
CA ILE A 38 -1.29 -4.55 3.65
C ILE A 38 -0.91 -4.85 2.20
N LEU A 39 -1.89 -4.94 1.30
CA LEU A 39 -1.62 -5.26 -0.10
C LEU A 39 -0.77 -4.17 -0.77
N MET A 40 -1.04 -2.89 -0.50
CA MET A 40 -0.21 -1.79 -1.02
C MET A 40 1.19 -1.74 -0.44
N PHE A 41 1.36 -2.07 0.84
CA PHE A 41 2.69 -2.22 1.40
C PHE A 41 3.50 -3.32 0.69
N ILE A 42 2.87 -4.46 0.39
CA ILE A 42 3.49 -5.55 -0.39
C ILE A 42 3.86 -5.09 -1.81
N ALA A 43 2.99 -4.34 -2.49
CA ALA A 43 3.31 -3.78 -3.82
C ALA A 43 4.50 -2.84 -3.77
N ILE A 44 4.53 -1.90 -2.82
CA ILE A 44 5.64 -0.96 -2.65
C ILE A 44 6.94 -1.72 -2.40
N GLY A 45 6.93 -2.72 -1.50
CA GLY A 45 8.08 -3.58 -1.24
C GLY A 45 8.55 -4.34 -2.48
N PHE A 46 7.62 -4.89 -3.26
CA PHE A 46 7.92 -5.55 -4.53
C PHE A 46 8.52 -4.56 -5.54
N GLN A 47 7.98 -3.36 -5.69
CA GLN A 47 8.52 -2.33 -6.59
C GLN A 47 9.94 -1.91 -6.22
N ALA A 48 10.22 -1.79 -4.92
CA ALA A 48 11.56 -1.48 -4.42
C ALA A 48 12.56 -2.60 -4.79
N LEU A 49 12.23 -3.84 -4.44
CA LEU A 49 13.08 -5.01 -4.73
C LEU A 49 13.25 -5.23 -6.23
N PHE A 50 12.19 -5.07 -7.01
CA PHE A 50 12.23 -5.20 -8.46
C PHE A 50 13.11 -4.12 -9.11
N GLY A 51 13.03 -2.87 -8.63
CA GLY A 51 13.90 -1.80 -9.12
C GLY A 51 15.38 -2.04 -8.79
N LEU A 52 15.69 -2.54 -7.60
CA LEU A 52 17.05 -2.92 -7.21
C LEU A 52 17.56 -4.10 -8.03
N TRP A 53 16.72 -5.13 -8.22
CA TRP A 53 17.04 -6.28 -9.07
C TRP A 53 17.29 -5.85 -10.52
N LEU A 54 16.51 -4.91 -11.06
CA LEU A 54 16.68 -4.41 -12.43
C LEU A 54 18.04 -3.72 -12.61
N LEU A 55 18.44 -2.86 -11.67
CA LEU A 55 19.75 -2.20 -11.70
C LEU A 55 20.89 -3.20 -11.52
N TYR A 56 20.78 -4.11 -10.56
CA TYR A 56 21.83 -5.10 -10.29
C TYR A 56 21.99 -6.10 -11.43
N GLY A 57 20.89 -6.61 -12.00
CA GLY A 57 20.92 -7.60 -13.07
C GLY A 57 21.43 -7.06 -14.40
N TYR A 58 21.25 -5.76 -14.65
CA TYR A 58 21.59 -5.13 -15.93
C TYR A 58 22.51 -3.91 -15.77
N TYR A 59 23.37 -3.91 -14.76
CA TYR A 59 24.22 -2.76 -14.40
C TYR A 59 25.13 -2.23 -15.53
N ILE A 60 25.42 -3.07 -16.54
CA ILE A 60 26.22 -2.70 -17.71
C ILE A 60 25.43 -1.75 -18.64
N TYR A 61 24.10 -1.82 -18.62
CA TYR A 61 23.23 -1.09 -19.54
C TYR A 61 22.65 0.18 -18.90
N LEU A 62 23.17 1.35 -19.31
CA LEU A 62 22.66 2.64 -18.83
C LEU A 62 21.17 2.84 -19.15
N ALA A 63 20.68 2.26 -20.24
CA ALA A 63 19.27 2.33 -20.65
C ALA A 63 18.30 1.80 -19.57
N VAL A 64 18.77 1.00 -18.62
CA VAL A 64 17.96 0.43 -17.54
C VAL A 64 17.70 1.41 -16.39
N VAL A 65 18.47 2.50 -16.31
CA VAL A 65 18.25 3.54 -15.28
C VAL A 65 16.90 4.22 -15.46
N VAL A 66 16.49 4.50 -16.71
CA VAL A 66 15.22 5.17 -17.01
C VAL A 66 13.99 4.36 -16.56
N PRO A 67 13.82 3.07 -16.90
CA PRO A 67 12.70 2.28 -16.41
C PRO A 67 12.74 2.09 -14.89
N THR A 68 13.93 1.97 -14.27
CA THR A 68 14.02 1.93 -12.79
C THR A 68 13.51 3.22 -12.16
N LEU A 69 13.93 4.38 -12.68
CA LEU A 69 13.46 5.68 -12.20
C LEU A 69 11.95 5.82 -12.37
N MET A 70 11.39 5.41 -13.50
CA MET A 70 9.93 5.42 -13.72
C MET A 70 9.19 4.53 -12.71
N ASN A 71 9.70 3.33 -12.45
CA ASN A 71 9.14 2.44 -11.43
C ASN A 71 9.20 3.05 -10.03
N TRP A 72 10.29 3.73 -9.67
CA TRP A 72 10.43 4.39 -8.37
C TRP A 72 9.58 5.67 -8.24
N LEU A 73 9.36 6.42 -9.32
CA LEU A 73 8.40 7.52 -9.32
C LEU A 73 6.98 7.00 -9.08
N TRP A 74 6.60 5.91 -9.74
CA TRP A 74 5.31 5.25 -9.49
C TRP A 74 5.21 4.70 -8.06
N MET A 75 6.30 4.12 -7.54
CA MET A 75 6.37 3.69 -6.14
C MET A 75 6.19 4.86 -5.16
N ALA A 76 6.82 6.02 -5.40
CA ALA A 76 6.67 7.20 -4.57
C ALA A 76 5.21 7.70 -4.54
N TYR A 77 4.53 7.67 -5.69
CA TYR A 77 3.09 7.96 -5.74
C TYR A 77 2.27 6.99 -4.90
N ASN A 78 2.54 5.68 -4.98
CA ASN A 78 1.84 4.68 -4.17
C ASN A 78 2.13 4.85 -2.66
N ILE A 79 3.37 5.21 -2.29
CA ILE A 79 3.73 5.54 -0.90
C ILE A 79 2.90 6.72 -0.40
N TYR A 80 2.76 7.77 -1.20
CA TYR A 80 1.92 8.92 -0.84
C TYR A 80 0.46 8.50 -0.60
N CYS A 81 -0.15 7.75 -1.53
CA CYS A 81 -1.50 7.22 -1.35
C CYS A 81 -1.62 6.34 -0.09
N TRP A 82 -0.61 5.51 0.18
CA TRP A 82 -0.57 4.66 1.36
C TRP A 82 -0.57 5.49 2.65
N LEU A 83 0.25 6.54 2.70
CA LEU A 83 0.32 7.47 3.83
C LEU A 83 -1.01 8.20 4.06
N CYS A 84 -1.71 8.60 3.00
CA CYS A 84 -3.05 9.20 3.12
C CYS A 84 -4.05 8.26 3.79
N VAL A 85 -4.13 7.00 3.35
CA VAL A 85 -5.05 6.01 3.94
C VAL A 85 -4.61 5.64 5.36
N PHE A 86 -3.31 5.54 5.61
CA PHE A 86 -2.76 5.26 6.94
C PHE A 86 -3.09 6.40 7.93
N SER A 87 -2.97 7.65 7.49
CA SER A 87 -3.39 8.82 8.28
C SER A 87 -4.86 8.74 8.66
N GLN A 88 -5.75 8.41 7.72
CA GLN A 88 -7.17 8.22 8.01
C GLN A 88 -7.43 7.05 8.97
N TYR A 89 -6.67 5.96 8.82
CA TYR A 89 -6.74 4.82 9.74
C TYR A 89 -6.38 5.23 11.17
N GLN A 90 -5.36 6.07 11.37
CA GLN A 90 -4.96 6.56 12.70
C GLN A 90 -6.03 7.46 13.32
N ILE A 91 -6.65 8.35 12.53
CA ILE A 91 -7.74 9.21 13.01
C ILE A 91 -8.92 8.36 13.48
N ILE A 92 -9.32 7.35 12.70
CA ILE A 92 -10.40 6.43 13.09
C ILE A 92 -10.03 5.63 14.33
N TYR A 93 -8.77 5.22 14.46
CA TYR A 93 -8.29 4.54 15.66
C TYR A 93 -8.45 5.41 16.91
N GLU A 94 -8.08 6.68 16.84
CA GLU A 94 -8.18 7.63 17.95
C GLU A 94 -9.66 7.90 18.31
N MET A 95 -10.53 8.09 17.31
CA MET A 95 -11.97 8.24 17.54
C MET A 95 -12.62 7.02 18.20
N GLN A 96 -12.10 5.81 17.93
CA GLN A 96 -12.58 4.57 18.52
C GLN A 96 -11.91 4.22 19.85
N SER A 97 -10.86 4.95 20.25
CA SER A 97 -10.20 4.72 21.52
C SER A 97 -11.08 5.25 22.66
N PRO A 98 -11.35 4.44 23.70
CA PRO A 98 -12.14 4.92 24.83
C PRO A 98 -11.35 6.04 25.52
N ASN A 99 -12.01 7.18 25.74
CA ASN A 99 -11.40 8.28 26.47
C ASN A 99 -11.25 7.84 27.93
N ILE A 100 -10.02 7.58 28.38
CA ILE A 100 -9.75 7.25 29.79
C ILE A 100 -9.75 8.58 30.54
N GLU A 101 -10.94 9.10 30.80
CA GLU A 101 -11.13 10.21 31.71
C GLU A 101 -11.06 9.65 33.14
N LEU A 102 -10.03 10.05 33.88
CA LEU A 102 -9.91 9.77 35.31
C LEU A 102 -10.96 10.62 36.03
N LEU A 103 -12.18 10.09 36.14
CA LEU A 103 -13.34 10.80 36.69
C LEU A 103 -13.20 11.18 38.17
N TYR A 104 -12.16 10.75 38.87
CA TYR A 104 -11.87 11.06 40.27
C TYR A 104 -10.42 10.68 40.63
N PRO A 105 -9.75 11.40 41.55
CA PRO A 105 -8.43 11.04 42.08
C PRO A 105 -8.45 9.77 42.94
#